data_AF-A0A4R4SND1-F1
#
_entry.id   AF-A0A4R4SND1-F1
#
_cell.length_a   1.000
_cell.length_b   1.000
_cell.length_c   1.000
_cell.angle_alpha   90.00
_cell.angle_beta   90.00
_cell.angle_gamma   90.00
#
_symmetry.space_group_name_H-M   'P 1'
#
loop_
_entity.id
_entity.type
_entity.pdbx_description
1 polymer ?
#
loop_
_entity_poly.entity_id
_entity_poly.type
_entity_poly.pdbx_seq_one_letter_code
_entity_poly.pdbx_strand_id
1 'polypeptide(L)'
;MSVRESIDPKSSLWAWLAFDLWFHRTQRGLSLAQAALIVNVTRATVSNWEAGRFRPSDTCMKRLDEAWNTGGHFERLHMFACAGHDPDWFRQYVQYEMDAEIIKVFHGKHVPLFAQTEAYAQAVLHAAGRASEVEAEIKVRMKRQEILEREDPPYLWILIDQEVLESVVGDREVMREQAAHLLALAWKPRVCLRIVPRDAGWHPGHDGPFQVLKVRGREIAYAGAQIGGRLIEAGDEADILAVRFDEIGAVALAKAASRELIERIMRTYT
;
A
#
# COMPACT_ATOMS: atom_id res chain seq x y z
N MET A 1 16.55 31.23 2.31
CA MET A 1 15.56 30.49 3.12
C MET A 1 16.16 29.16 3.52
N SER A 2 16.11 28.81 4.80
CA SER A 2 16.51 27.46 5.22
C SER A 2 15.47 26.45 4.72
N VAL A 3 15.85 25.18 4.52
CA VAL A 3 14.92 24.08 4.12
C VAL A 3 13.69 23.97 5.05
N ARG A 4 13.76 24.53 6.26
CA ARG A 4 12.68 24.53 7.26
C ARG A 4 11.63 25.61 7.02
N GLU A 5 11.99 26.70 6.36
CA GLU A 5 11.08 27.79 5.99
C GLU A 5 10.33 27.47 4.68
N SER A 6 10.74 26.41 3.96
CA SER A 6 10.14 26.00 2.69
C SER A 6 9.13 24.87 2.81
N ILE A 7 8.87 24.34 4.00
CA ILE A 7 7.80 23.34 4.19
C ILE A 7 6.47 24.06 4.11
N ASP A 8 5.60 23.64 3.19
CA ASP A 8 4.20 24.08 3.15
C ASP A 8 3.39 23.30 4.21
N PRO A 9 2.98 23.93 5.33
CA PRO A 9 2.25 23.24 6.40
C PRO A 9 0.88 22.73 5.94
N LYS A 10 0.35 23.22 4.81
CA LYS A 10 -0.95 22.82 4.26
C LYS A 10 -0.88 21.55 3.42
N SER A 11 0.33 21.08 3.08
CA SER A 11 0.52 19.94 2.19
C SER A 11 0.16 18.60 2.85
N SER A 12 0.37 18.45 4.16
CA SER A 12 -0.03 17.28 4.93
C SER A 12 -0.02 17.56 6.43
N LEU A 13 -0.64 16.69 7.23
CA LEU A 13 -0.58 16.78 8.69
C LEU A 13 0.85 16.55 9.23
N TRP A 14 1.67 15.75 8.53
CA TRP A 14 3.09 15.62 8.86
C TRP A 14 3.88 16.90 8.56
N ALA A 15 3.57 17.59 7.47
CA ALA A 15 4.18 18.88 7.15
C ALA A 15 3.76 19.96 8.15
N TRP A 16 2.50 19.96 8.59
CA TRP A 16 2.04 20.80 9.68
C TRP A 16 2.81 20.49 10.97
N LEU A 17 2.90 19.22 11.37
CA LEU A 17 3.64 18.84 12.57
C LEU A 17 5.12 19.30 12.51
N ALA A 18 5.79 19.10 11.38
CA ALA A 18 7.17 19.53 11.19
C ALA A 18 7.32 21.05 11.33
N PHE A 19 6.40 21.83 10.73
CA PHE A 19 6.37 23.27 10.84
C PHE A 19 6.11 23.73 12.28
N ASP A 20 5.14 23.14 12.98
CA ASP A 20 4.80 23.51 14.35
C ASP A 20 5.93 23.19 15.33
N LEU A 21 6.64 22.07 15.14
CA LEU A 21 7.84 21.76 15.91
C LEU A 21 8.90 22.85 15.74
N TRP A 22 9.17 23.27 14.51
CA TRP A 22 10.10 24.37 14.21
C TRP A 22 9.63 25.70 14.80
N PHE A 23 8.36 26.04 14.63
CA PHE A 23 7.75 27.29 15.08
C PHE A 23 7.81 27.40 16.61
N HIS A 24 7.32 26.39 17.32
CA HIS A 24 7.30 26.38 18.79
C HIS A 24 8.68 26.37 19.42
N ARG A 25 9.65 25.63 18.83
CA ARG A 25 11.04 25.64 19.28
C ARG A 25 11.65 27.04 19.10
N THR A 26 11.45 27.65 17.94
CA THR A 26 12.06 28.95 17.59
C THR A 26 11.46 30.09 18.40
N GLN A 27 10.14 30.10 18.62
CA GLN A 27 9.47 31.06 19.51
C GLN A 27 9.99 31.02 20.95
N ARG A 28 10.50 29.87 21.40
CA ARG A 28 11.10 29.69 22.73
C ARG A 28 12.60 29.97 22.78
N GLY A 29 13.21 30.36 21.66
CA GLY A 29 14.66 30.59 21.57
C GLY A 29 15.52 29.33 21.77
N LEU A 30 14.93 28.14 21.66
CA LEU A 30 15.63 26.88 21.91
C LEU A 30 16.45 26.47 20.68
N SER A 31 17.69 26.06 20.91
CA SER A 31 18.47 25.35 19.89
C SER A 31 17.93 23.94 19.66
N LEU A 32 18.26 23.35 18.51
CA LEU A 32 17.92 21.95 18.20
C LEU A 32 18.48 20.99 19.25
N ALA A 33 19.66 21.28 19.81
CA ALA A 33 20.28 20.45 20.84
C ALA A 33 19.50 20.50 22.16
N GLN A 34 19.04 21.69 22.56
CA GLN A 34 18.19 21.84 23.74
C GLN A 34 16.83 21.14 23.57
N ALA A 35 16.19 21.27 22.41
CA ALA A 35 14.96 20.54 22.12
C ALA A 35 15.18 19.01 22.11
N ALA A 36 16.32 18.55 21.61
CA ALA A 36 16.65 17.12 21.59
C ALA A 36 16.81 16.53 22.99
N LEU A 37 17.36 17.30 23.95
CA LEU A 37 17.49 16.90 25.35
C LEU A 37 16.12 16.67 26.01
N ILE A 38 15.12 17.49 25.70
CA ILE A 38 13.76 17.37 26.26
C ILE A 38 13.14 16.00 25.96
N VAL A 39 13.34 15.51 24.74
CA VAL A 39 12.73 14.25 24.27
C VAL A 39 13.67 13.05 24.32
N ASN A 40 14.93 13.24 24.74
CA ASN A 40 15.99 12.24 24.77
C ASN A 40 16.33 11.65 23.39
N VAL A 41 16.58 12.51 22.39
CA VAL A 41 17.03 12.12 21.04
C VAL A 41 18.27 12.92 20.63
N THR A 42 18.79 12.68 19.42
CA THR A 42 19.93 13.45 18.91
C THR A 42 19.48 14.78 18.28
N ARG A 43 20.38 15.77 18.25
CA ARG A 43 20.16 17.04 17.53
C ARG A 43 19.82 16.82 16.05
N ALA A 44 20.41 15.79 15.42
CA ALA A 44 20.12 15.44 14.03
C ALA A 44 18.68 14.91 13.87
N THR A 45 18.18 14.12 14.82
CA THR A 45 16.81 13.62 14.84
C THR A 45 15.79 14.76 14.86
N VAL A 46 15.93 15.73 15.77
CA VAL A 46 15.04 16.91 15.81
C VAL A 46 15.14 17.71 14.51
N SER A 47 16.36 17.87 13.98
CA SER A 47 16.55 18.54 12.69
C SER A 47 15.88 17.81 11.52
N ASN A 48 15.72 16.49 11.59
CA ASN A 48 15.03 15.72 10.56
C ASN A 48 13.51 15.78 10.73
N TRP A 49 13.00 15.85 11.96
CA TRP A 49 11.58 16.10 12.23
C TRP A 49 11.15 17.46 11.68
N GLU A 50 11.86 18.53 12.02
CA GLU A 50 11.58 19.90 11.53
C GLU A 50 11.78 20.06 10.02
N ALA A 51 12.46 19.11 9.38
CA ALA A 51 12.63 19.07 7.94
C ALA A 51 11.63 18.13 7.24
N GLY A 52 10.67 17.54 7.97
CA GLY A 52 9.70 16.58 7.45
C GLY A 52 10.30 15.27 6.94
N ARG A 53 11.55 14.95 7.31
CA ARG A 53 12.25 13.75 6.80
C ARG A 53 11.99 12.52 7.64
N PHE A 54 11.88 12.67 8.96
CA PHE A 54 11.58 11.58 9.89
C PHE A 54 10.30 11.89 10.65
N ARG A 55 9.56 10.84 11.01
CA ARG A 55 8.37 10.94 11.86
C ARG A 55 8.76 10.82 13.33
N PRO A 56 8.33 11.73 14.21
CA PRO A 56 8.49 11.57 15.65
C PRO A 56 7.70 10.36 16.17
N SER A 57 8.04 9.91 17.38
CA SER A 57 7.21 8.96 18.12
C SER A 57 6.24 9.69 19.02
N ASP A 58 5.12 9.03 19.34
CA ASP A 58 4.10 9.52 20.27
C ASP A 58 4.70 9.95 21.63
N THR A 59 5.59 9.12 22.18
CA THR A 59 6.30 9.40 23.44
C THR A 59 7.11 10.70 23.38
N CYS A 60 7.71 11.02 22.23
CA CYS A 60 8.44 12.27 22.07
C CYS A 60 7.50 13.47 22.01
N MET A 61 6.34 13.34 21.35
CA MET A 61 5.35 14.42 21.25
C MET A 61 4.75 14.74 22.61
N LYS A 62 4.42 13.72 23.41
CA LYS A 62 3.97 13.88 24.78
C LYS A 62 4.97 14.62 25.66
N ARG A 63 6.26 14.27 25.58
CA ARG A 63 7.33 14.97 26.32
C ARG A 63 7.47 16.43 25.91
N LEU A 64 7.31 16.75 24.62
CA LEU A 64 7.30 18.15 24.18
C LEU A 64 6.09 18.89 24.72
N ASP A 65 4.91 18.27 24.70
CA ASP A 65 3.69 18.88 25.25
C ASP A 65 3.83 19.21 26.74
N GLU A 66 4.39 18.29 27.53
CA GLU A 66 4.69 18.49 28.95
C GLU A 66 5.72 19.61 29.16
N ALA A 67 6.83 19.59 28.43
CA ALA A 67 7.93 20.54 28.61
C ALA A 67 7.60 21.95 28.10
N TRP A 68 6.78 22.06 27.05
CA TRP A 68 6.42 23.34 26.43
C TRP A 68 5.05 23.86 26.84
N ASN A 69 4.34 23.12 27.69
CA ASN A 69 3.00 23.38 28.18
C ASN A 69 2.01 23.73 27.06
N THR A 70 1.99 22.90 26.01
CA THR A 70 1.14 23.11 24.82
C THR A 70 -0.21 22.41 24.89
N GLY A 71 -0.55 21.83 26.05
CA GLY A 71 -1.87 21.26 26.31
C GLY A 71 -2.23 20.08 25.40
N GLY A 72 -1.25 19.24 25.04
CA GLY A 72 -1.45 18.04 24.20
C GLY A 72 -1.56 18.33 22.70
N HIS A 73 -1.08 19.49 22.25
CA HIS A 73 -1.13 19.89 20.84
C HIS A 73 -0.36 18.93 19.94
N PHE A 74 0.88 18.59 20.31
CA PHE A 74 1.73 17.73 19.49
C PHE A 74 1.24 16.29 19.49
N GLU A 75 0.79 15.77 20.64
CA GLU A 75 0.19 14.44 20.75
C GLU A 75 -1.05 14.30 19.85
N ARG A 76 -1.98 15.27 19.89
CA ARG A 76 -3.18 15.25 19.03
C ARG A 76 -2.83 15.38 17.55
N LEU A 77 -1.94 16.31 17.19
CA LEU A 77 -1.53 16.50 15.80
C LEU A 77 -0.80 15.26 15.27
N HIS A 78 0.04 14.63 16.08
CA HIS A 78 0.69 13.36 15.76
C HIS A 78 -0.33 12.23 15.56
N MET A 79 -1.31 12.08 16.45
CA MET A 79 -2.41 11.12 16.29
C MET A 79 -3.13 11.30 14.95
N PHE A 80 -3.52 12.53 14.61
CA PHE A 80 -4.16 12.81 13.32
C PHE A 80 -3.21 12.59 12.14
N ALA A 81 -1.93 12.93 12.26
CA ALA A 81 -0.95 12.69 11.21
C ALA A 81 -0.70 11.19 10.94
N CYS A 82 -0.72 10.37 12.00
CA CYS A 82 -0.66 8.91 11.89
C CYS A 82 -1.95 8.32 11.29
N ALA A 83 -3.12 8.86 11.64
CA ALA A 83 -4.40 8.38 11.12
C ALA A 83 -4.70 8.87 9.69
N GLY A 84 -4.17 10.02 9.32
CA GLY A 84 -4.45 10.71 8.07
C GLY A 84 -3.76 10.10 6.85
N HIS A 85 -4.25 10.49 5.67
CA HIS A 85 -3.63 10.14 4.39
C HIS A 85 -2.29 10.90 4.22
N ASP A 86 -1.21 10.18 4.00
CA ASP A 86 0.10 10.76 3.66
C ASP A 86 0.22 10.91 2.13
N PRO A 87 0.41 12.12 1.57
CA PRO A 87 0.62 12.30 0.12
C PRO A 87 1.79 11.49 -0.48
N ASP A 88 2.79 11.13 0.32
CA ASP A 88 3.95 10.32 -0.10
C ASP A 88 3.74 8.81 0.11
N TRP A 89 2.50 8.39 0.39
CA TRP A 89 2.13 6.99 0.64
C TRP A 89 2.64 6.04 -0.44
N PHE A 90 2.62 6.43 -1.72
CA PHE A 90 2.95 5.55 -2.83
C PHE A 90 4.43 5.19 -2.84
N ARG A 91 5.30 6.18 -2.58
CA ARG A 91 6.75 5.95 -2.50
C ARG A 91 7.10 5.01 -1.35
N GLN A 92 6.46 5.20 -0.20
CA GLN A 92 6.66 4.36 0.98
C GLN A 92 6.12 2.94 0.75
N TYR A 93 4.93 2.82 0.15
CA TYR A 93 4.36 1.53 -0.24
C TYR A 93 5.31 0.76 -1.16
N VAL A 94 5.90 1.39 -2.18
CA VAL A 94 6.84 0.72 -3.09
C VAL A 94 8.09 0.22 -2.35
N GLN A 95 8.57 0.95 -1.34
CA GLN A 95 9.68 0.48 -0.50
C GLN A 95 9.29 -0.76 0.31
N TYR A 96 8.10 -0.77 0.92
CA TYR A 96 7.60 -1.94 1.65
C TYR A 96 7.36 -3.13 0.73
N GLU A 97 6.85 -2.89 -0.47
CA GLU A 97 6.66 -3.92 -1.49
C GLU A 97 8.00 -4.58 -1.85
N MET A 98 9.04 -3.79 -2.10
CA MET A 98 10.39 -4.29 -2.42
C MET A 98 11.01 -5.12 -1.27
N ASP A 99 10.76 -4.73 -0.03
CA ASP A 99 11.29 -5.40 1.16
C ASP A 99 10.40 -6.55 1.67
N ALA A 100 9.26 -6.82 1.02
CA ALA A 100 8.30 -7.80 1.51
C ALA A 100 8.81 -9.25 1.43
N GLU A 101 8.46 -10.02 2.46
CA GLU A 101 8.62 -11.47 2.55
C GLU A 101 7.33 -12.18 2.09
N ILE A 102 6.17 -11.56 2.36
CA ILE A 102 4.84 -12.04 1.98
C ILE A 102 4.03 -10.87 1.43
N ILE A 103 3.33 -11.08 0.32
CA ILE A 103 2.40 -10.13 -0.28
C ILE A 103 1.05 -10.83 -0.44
N LYS A 104 0.03 -10.38 0.29
CA LYS A 104 -1.37 -10.79 0.16
C LYS A 104 -2.13 -9.70 -0.59
N VAL A 105 -2.84 -10.04 -1.68
CA VAL A 105 -3.50 -9.07 -2.56
C VAL A 105 -4.92 -9.48 -2.91
N PHE A 106 -5.85 -8.56 -2.69
CA PHE A 106 -7.21 -8.60 -3.21
C PHE A 106 -7.51 -7.25 -3.89
N HIS A 107 -7.77 -7.27 -5.20
CA HIS A 107 -7.85 -6.03 -6.01
C HIS A 107 -9.28 -5.70 -6.49
N GLY A 108 -10.28 -6.48 -6.04
CA GLY A 108 -11.69 -6.26 -6.33
C GLY A 108 -12.05 -6.58 -7.78
N LYS A 109 -12.07 -5.57 -8.65
CA LYS A 109 -12.76 -5.64 -9.97
C LYS A 109 -11.83 -5.74 -11.19
N HIS A 110 -10.54 -5.96 -10.99
CA HIS A 110 -9.59 -6.23 -12.08
C HIS A 110 -8.43 -7.09 -11.58
N VAL A 111 -7.68 -7.70 -12.50
CA VAL A 111 -6.56 -8.58 -12.15
C VAL A 111 -5.51 -7.78 -11.34
N PRO A 112 -4.99 -8.31 -10.22
CA PRO A 112 -3.92 -7.68 -9.44
C PRO A 112 -2.67 -7.40 -10.26
N LEU A 113 -1.98 -6.27 -9.99
CA LEU A 113 -0.80 -5.84 -10.74
C LEU A 113 0.24 -6.96 -10.91
N PHE A 114 0.54 -7.72 -9.87
CA PHE A 114 1.52 -8.82 -9.89
C PHE A 114 1.18 -9.98 -10.82
N ALA A 115 -0.05 -10.00 -11.33
CA ALA A 115 -0.57 -11.07 -12.15
C ALA A 115 -1.10 -10.56 -13.50
N GLN A 116 -0.85 -9.29 -13.85
CA GLN A 116 -1.25 -8.71 -15.13
C GLN A 116 -0.25 -9.05 -16.24
N THR A 117 -0.73 -9.36 -17.44
CA THR A 117 0.10 -9.26 -18.64
C THR A 117 0.27 -7.80 -19.06
N GLU A 118 1.27 -7.51 -19.90
CA GLU A 118 1.46 -6.18 -20.45
C GLU A 118 0.23 -5.71 -21.24
N ALA A 119 -0.34 -6.59 -22.08
CA ALA A 119 -1.53 -6.29 -22.87
C ALA A 119 -2.76 -5.99 -21.99
N TYR A 120 -2.97 -6.75 -20.91
CA TYR A 120 -4.06 -6.47 -19.97
C TYR A 120 -3.83 -5.14 -19.23
N ALA A 121 -2.61 -4.90 -18.74
CA ALA A 121 -2.27 -3.65 -18.07
C ALA A 121 -2.51 -2.43 -18.99
N GLN A 122 -2.11 -2.53 -20.26
CA GLN A 122 -2.36 -1.52 -21.28
C GLN A 122 -3.86 -1.28 -21.48
N ALA A 123 -4.65 -2.34 -21.63
CA ALA A 123 -6.10 -2.23 -21.80
C ALA A 123 -6.80 -1.56 -20.61
N VAL A 124 -6.40 -1.89 -19.37
CA VAL A 124 -6.91 -1.22 -18.15
C VAL A 124 -6.59 0.27 -18.16
N LEU A 125 -5.34 0.64 -18.49
CA LEU A 125 -4.90 2.04 -18.48
C LEU A 125 -5.61 2.89 -19.54
N HIS A 126 -5.84 2.33 -20.72
CA HIS A 126 -6.64 2.97 -21.77
C HIS A 126 -8.09 3.17 -21.32
N ALA A 127 -8.71 2.13 -20.75
CA ALA A 127 -10.09 2.21 -20.25
C ALA A 127 -10.23 3.24 -19.12
N ALA A 128 -9.18 3.43 -18.31
CA ALA A 128 -9.12 4.43 -17.25
C ALA A 128 -8.89 5.88 -17.75
N GLY A 129 -8.76 6.10 -19.06
CA GLY A 129 -8.54 7.43 -19.64
C GLY A 129 -7.13 7.99 -19.43
N ARG A 130 -6.15 7.15 -19.08
CA ARG A 130 -4.76 7.56 -18.77
C ARG A 130 -3.84 7.57 -19.99
N ALA A 131 -4.39 7.84 -21.17
CA ALA A 131 -3.76 7.63 -22.47
C ALA A 131 -2.39 8.34 -22.67
N SER A 132 -2.16 9.50 -22.03
CA SER A 132 -0.95 10.31 -22.23
C SER A 132 0.32 9.74 -21.58
N GLU A 133 0.19 8.82 -20.61
CA GLU A 133 1.32 8.27 -19.84
C GLU A 133 1.38 6.73 -19.84
N VAL A 134 0.59 6.08 -20.72
CA VAL A 134 0.39 4.63 -20.72
C VAL A 134 1.70 3.86 -20.78
N GLU A 135 2.63 4.24 -21.66
CA GLU A 135 3.89 3.50 -21.81
C GLU A 135 4.79 3.61 -20.56
N ALA A 136 4.83 4.78 -19.92
CA ALA A 136 5.59 4.98 -18.68
C ALA A 136 4.94 4.20 -17.53
N GLU A 137 3.61 4.27 -17.39
CA GLU A 137 2.87 3.50 -16.37
C GLU A 137 3.02 1.99 -16.57
N ILE A 138 2.97 1.49 -17.80
CA ILE A 138 3.21 0.07 -18.12
C ILE A 138 4.61 -0.34 -17.68
N LYS A 139 5.64 0.43 -18.07
CA LYS A 139 7.03 0.15 -17.68
C LYS A 139 7.19 0.09 -16.16
N VAL A 140 6.57 1.01 -15.43
CA VAL A 140 6.57 0.99 -13.95
C VAL A 140 5.85 -0.25 -13.41
N ARG A 141 4.69 -0.62 -13.98
CA ARG A 141 3.94 -1.82 -13.56
C ARG A 141 4.73 -3.10 -13.80
N MET A 142 5.30 -3.28 -14.98
CA MET A 142 6.08 -4.47 -15.33
C MET A 142 7.35 -4.55 -14.49
N LYS A 143 8.06 -3.43 -14.29
CA LYS A 143 9.23 -3.37 -13.41
C LYS A 143 8.92 -3.79 -11.98
N ARG A 144 7.73 -3.47 -11.46
CA ARG A 144 7.31 -3.91 -10.12
C ARG A 144 7.07 -5.41 -10.02
N GLN A 145 6.73 -6.09 -11.12
CA GLN A 145 6.60 -7.56 -11.12
C GLN A 145 7.94 -8.28 -11.04
N GLU A 146 9.06 -7.63 -11.42
CA GLU A 146 10.41 -8.23 -11.38
C GLU A 146 10.81 -8.71 -9.97
N ILE A 147 10.16 -8.22 -8.92
CA ILE A 147 10.34 -8.71 -7.55
C ILE A 147 10.08 -10.22 -7.42
N LEU A 148 9.22 -10.79 -8.28
CA LEU A 148 8.90 -12.21 -8.28
C LEU A 148 9.98 -13.08 -8.94
N GLU A 149 10.94 -12.48 -9.63
CA GLU A 149 12.02 -13.16 -10.36
C GLU A 149 13.39 -13.05 -9.65
N ARG A 150 13.46 -12.39 -8.48
CA ARG A 150 14.69 -12.31 -7.68
C ARG A 150 15.05 -13.66 -7.06
N GLU A 151 16.28 -13.79 -6.56
CA GLU A 151 16.79 -15.04 -5.95
C GLU A 151 15.92 -15.55 -4.79
N ASP A 152 15.43 -14.65 -3.95
CA ASP A 152 14.52 -14.97 -2.83
C ASP A 152 13.18 -14.21 -2.96
N PRO A 153 12.28 -14.61 -3.86
CA PRO A 153 11.07 -13.83 -4.17
C PRO A 153 10.03 -13.95 -3.04
N PRO A 154 9.19 -12.93 -2.81
CA PRO A 154 8.19 -12.99 -1.74
C PRO A 154 7.19 -14.13 -1.99
N TYR A 155 6.56 -14.61 -0.91
CA TYR A 155 5.36 -15.42 -1.04
C TYR A 155 4.20 -14.53 -1.51
N LEU A 156 3.63 -14.85 -2.67
CA LEU A 156 2.55 -14.08 -3.27
C LEU A 156 1.22 -14.83 -3.10
N TRP A 157 0.27 -14.20 -2.42
CA TRP A 157 -1.06 -14.72 -2.17
C TRP A 157 -2.08 -13.82 -2.85
N ILE A 158 -2.81 -14.38 -3.81
CA ILE A 158 -3.75 -13.64 -4.66
C ILE A 158 -5.13 -14.27 -4.53
N LEU A 159 -6.11 -13.44 -4.17
CA LEU A 159 -7.52 -13.77 -4.24
C LEU A 159 -8.17 -12.91 -5.31
N ILE A 160 -8.88 -13.56 -6.24
CA ILE A 160 -9.55 -12.92 -7.38
C ILE A 160 -11.00 -13.37 -7.40
N ASP A 161 -11.94 -12.42 -7.50
CA ASP A 161 -13.34 -12.77 -7.74
C ASP A 161 -13.51 -13.32 -9.15
N GLN A 162 -14.29 -14.39 -9.30
CA GLN A 162 -14.55 -15.02 -10.61
C GLN A 162 -14.99 -13.99 -11.66
N GLU A 163 -15.75 -12.97 -11.26
CA GLU A 163 -16.24 -11.89 -12.12
C GLU A 163 -15.13 -11.12 -12.84
N VAL A 164 -13.94 -11.02 -12.23
CA VAL A 164 -12.77 -10.36 -12.83
C VAL A 164 -12.30 -11.10 -14.08
N LEU A 165 -12.42 -12.42 -14.08
CA LEU A 165 -12.00 -13.25 -15.21
C LEU A 165 -13.05 -13.33 -16.31
N GLU A 166 -14.29 -12.92 -16.03
CA GLU A 166 -15.40 -12.98 -16.97
C GLU A 166 -15.74 -11.60 -17.56
N SER A 167 -15.34 -10.53 -16.88
CA SER A 167 -15.47 -9.14 -17.37
C SER A 167 -14.38 -8.85 -18.39
N VAL A 168 -14.76 -8.64 -19.66
CA VAL A 168 -13.81 -8.40 -20.75
C VAL A 168 -13.11 -7.06 -20.55
N VAL A 169 -11.78 -7.10 -20.49
CA VAL A 169 -10.90 -5.93 -20.48
C VAL A 169 -10.03 -5.98 -21.73
N GLY A 170 -10.04 -4.91 -22.53
CA GLY A 170 -9.46 -4.94 -23.87
C GLY A 170 -10.35 -5.75 -24.79
N ASP A 171 -9.87 -6.90 -25.23
CA ASP A 171 -10.61 -7.84 -26.07
C ASP A 171 -10.50 -9.28 -25.56
N ARG A 172 -11.10 -10.22 -26.31
CA ARG A 172 -11.12 -11.64 -25.94
C ARG A 172 -9.72 -12.27 -26.00
N GLU A 173 -8.85 -11.83 -26.91
CA GLU A 173 -7.49 -12.35 -27.01
C GLU A 173 -6.66 -11.93 -25.80
N VAL A 174 -6.75 -10.67 -25.40
CA VAL A 174 -6.13 -10.14 -24.16
C VAL A 174 -6.60 -10.93 -22.95
N MET A 175 -7.90 -11.20 -22.82
CA MET A 175 -8.42 -11.98 -21.71
C MET A 175 -7.97 -13.45 -21.73
N ARG A 176 -7.86 -14.06 -22.90
CA ARG A 176 -7.32 -15.42 -23.05
C ARG A 176 -5.87 -15.49 -22.62
N GLU A 177 -5.04 -14.56 -23.08
CA GLU A 177 -3.62 -14.45 -22.69
C GLU A 177 -3.49 -14.21 -21.19
N GLN A 178 -4.30 -13.30 -20.64
CA GLN A 178 -4.34 -13.01 -19.22
C GLN A 178 -4.71 -14.24 -18.39
N ALA A 179 -5.72 -15.01 -18.79
CA ALA A 179 -6.11 -16.24 -18.10
C ALA A 179 -5.01 -17.33 -18.19
N ALA A 180 -4.34 -17.46 -19.34
CA ALA A 180 -3.19 -18.36 -19.49
C ALA A 180 -2.03 -17.97 -18.57
N HIS A 181 -1.75 -16.68 -18.44
CA HIS A 181 -0.74 -16.16 -17.53
C HIS A 181 -1.08 -16.47 -16.06
N LEU A 182 -2.33 -16.27 -15.63
CA LEU A 182 -2.76 -16.63 -14.27
C LEU A 182 -2.61 -18.13 -13.99
N LEU A 183 -2.92 -18.98 -14.96
CA LEU A 183 -2.75 -20.42 -14.83
C LEU A 183 -1.27 -20.78 -14.65
N ALA A 184 -0.37 -20.21 -15.46
CA ALA A 184 1.07 -20.41 -15.32
C ALA A 184 1.59 -19.92 -13.96
N LEU A 185 1.14 -18.73 -13.52
CA LEU A 185 1.52 -18.15 -12.24
C LEU A 185 1.06 -19.02 -11.06
N ALA A 186 -0.14 -19.62 -11.14
CA ALA A 186 -0.70 -20.49 -10.11
C ALA A 186 0.08 -21.80 -9.90
N TRP A 187 1.02 -22.14 -10.78
CA TRP A 187 1.93 -23.29 -10.62
C TRP A 187 3.28 -22.94 -10.00
N LYS A 188 3.62 -21.65 -9.83
CA LYS A 188 4.89 -21.25 -9.20
C LYS A 188 4.92 -21.63 -7.70
N PRO A 189 6.05 -22.10 -7.15
CA PRO A 189 6.13 -22.67 -5.80
C PRO A 189 5.86 -21.69 -4.66
N ARG A 190 6.05 -20.39 -4.88
CA ARG A 190 5.78 -19.32 -3.90
C ARG A 190 4.52 -18.51 -4.20
N VAL A 191 3.66 -19.01 -5.09
CA VAL A 191 2.39 -18.37 -5.44
C VAL A 191 1.22 -19.21 -4.93
N CYS A 192 0.29 -18.55 -4.23
CA CYS A 192 -1.03 -19.06 -3.91
C CYS A 192 -2.07 -18.19 -4.61
N LEU A 193 -2.58 -18.63 -5.76
CA LEU A 193 -3.64 -17.95 -6.49
C LEU A 193 -4.93 -18.77 -6.36
N ARG A 194 -5.98 -18.14 -5.84
CA ARG A 194 -7.30 -18.77 -5.66
C ARG A 194 -8.42 -17.86 -6.14
N ILE A 195 -9.48 -18.48 -6.65
CA ILE A 195 -10.65 -17.78 -7.17
C ILE A 195 -11.79 -17.83 -6.15
N VAL A 196 -12.43 -16.68 -5.89
CA VAL A 196 -13.68 -16.59 -5.14
C VAL A 196 -14.84 -16.84 -6.11
N PRO A 197 -15.62 -17.92 -5.95
CA PRO A 197 -16.67 -18.26 -6.89
C PRO A 197 -17.89 -17.32 -6.72
N ARG A 198 -18.72 -17.18 -7.75
CA ARG A 198 -19.89 -16.27 -7.73
C ARG A 198 -20.91 -16.57 -6.63
N ASP A 199 -21.03 -17.82 -6.25
CA ASP A 199 -21.97 -18.30 -5.23
C ASP A 199 -21.43 -18.20 -3.80
N ALA A 200 -20.22 -17.66 -3.60
CA ALA A 200 -19.64 -17.41 -2.28
C ALA A 200 -20.43 -16.38 -1.45
N GLY A 201 -21.27 -15.57 -2.09
CA GLY A 201 -22.04 -14.51 -1.43
C GLY A 201 -21.17 -13.32 -1.02
N TRP A 202 -21.64 -12.55 -0.03
CA TRP A 202 -20.92 -11.38 0.47
C TRP A 202 -19.67 -11.81 1.26
N HIS A 203 -18.56 -11.10 1.03
CA HIS A 203 -17.31 -11.23 1.78
C HIS A 203 -16.66 -9.83 1.95
N PRO A 204 -15.73 -9.65 2.91
CA PRO A 204 -15.14 -8.35 3.23
C PRO A 204 -14.46 -7.61 2.05
N GLY A 205 -14.07 -8.33 1.00
CA GLY A 205 -13.51 -7.75 -0.23
C GLY A 205 -14.49 -6.82 -0.97
N HIS A 206 -15.80 -6.94 -0.69
CA HIS A 206 -16.80 -6.02 -1.22
C HIS A 206 -16.63 -4.58 -0.73
N ASP A 207 -15.93 -4.36 0.40
CA ASP A 207 -15.61 -3.02 0.91
C ASP A 207 -14.53 -2.31 0.09
N GLY A 208 -13.80 -3.04 -0.77
CA GLY A 208 -12.80 -2.47 -1.67
C GLY A 208 -11.50 -3.27 -1.75
N PRO A 209 -10.57 -2.84 -2.63
CA PRO A 209 -9.28 -3.50 -2.80
C PRO A 209 -8.35 -3.19 -1.63
N PHE A 210 -7.56 -4.17 -1.23
CA PHE A 210 -6.50 -3.98 -0.24
C PHE A 210 -5.37 -4.99 -0.42
N GLN A 211 -4.22 -4.65 0.17
CA GLN A 211 -3.03 -5.47 0.18
C GLN A 211 -2.47 -5.54 1.60
N VAL A 212 -1.88 -6.67 1.96
CA VAL A 212 -1.16 -6.85 3.22
C VAL A 212 0.23 -7.38 2.90
N LEU A 213 1.24 -6.66 3.37
CA LEU A 213 2.65 -6.94 3.19
C LEU A 213 3.24 -7.35 4.54
N LYS A 214 3.99 -8.44 4.57
CA LYS A 214 4.81 -8.81 5.72
C LYS A 214 6.25 -8.38 5.46
N VAL A 215 6.76 -7.46 6.27
CA VAL A 215 8.10 -6.87 6.13
C VAL A 215 8.81 -6.94 7.48
N ARG A 216 9.91 -7.70 7.56
CA ARG A 216 10.74 -7.82 8.77
C ARG A 216 9.92 -8.17 10.02
N GLY A 217 8.97 -9.09 9.86
CA GLY A 217 8.07 -9.55 10.92
C GLY A 217 6.89 -8.63 11.26
N ARG A 218 6.72 -7.50 10.57
CA ARG A 218 5.58 -6.58 10.75
C ARG A 218 4.59 -6.66 9.60
N GLU A 219 3.31 -6.46 9.90
CA GLU A 219 2.27 -6.31 8.88
C GLU A 219 2.07 -4.83 8.51
N ILE A 220 2.08 -4.57 7.21
CA ILE A 220 1.80 -3.27 6.60
C ILE A 220 0.63 -3.51 5.65
N ALA A 221 -0.41 -2.69 5.72
CA ALA A 221 -1.53 -2.81 4.81
C ALA A 221 -1.68 -1.58 3.91
N TYR A 222 -2.23 -1.77 2.73
CA TYR A 222 -2.63 -0.71 1.83
C TYR A 222 -4.07 -0.91 1.41
N ALA A 223 -4.95 0.01 1.81
CA ALA A 223 -6.33 0.04 1.36
C ALA A 223 -6.44 0.95 0.13
N GLY A 224 -6.76 0.38 -1.03
CA GLY A 224 -6.79 1.11 -2.29
C GLY A 224 -8.05 1.97 -2.43
N ALA A 225 -7.88 3.15 -3.02
CA ALA A 225 -8.97 4.03 -3.45
C ALA A 225 -8.66 4.63 -4.83
N GLN A 226 -9.64 5.28 -5.46
CA GLN A 226 -9.53 5.73 -6.86
C GLN A 226 -8.43 6.78 -7.11
N ILE A 227 -8.14 7.63 -6.12
CA ILE A 227 -7.21 8.78 -6.26
C ILE A 227 -6.01 8.67 -5.33
N GLY A 228 -6.22 8.19 -4.10
CA GLY A 228 -5.17 7.97 -3.11
C GLY A 228 -5.69 7.05 -2.03
N GLY A 229 -5.09 5.86 -1.90
CA GLY A 229 -5.44 4.89 -0.86
C GLY A 229 -4.81 5.24 0.48
N ARG A 230 -4.98 4.39 1.49
CA ARG A 230 -4.38 4.57 2.82
C ARG A 230 -3.30 3.52 3.03
N LEU A 231 -2.07 3.98 3.27
CA LEU A 231 -0.99 3.14 3.78
C LEU A 231 -1.12 3.04 5.31
N ILE A 232 -1.09 1.82 5.82
CA ILE A 232 -1.36 1.48 7.23
C ILE A 232 -0.12 0.73 7.72
N GLU A 233 0.75 1.40 8.49
CA GLU A 233 2.10 0.91 8.80
C GLU A 233 2.24 0.23 10.17
N ALA A 234 1.21 0.27 11.02
CA ALA A 234 1.19 -0.40 12.30
C ALA A 234 -0.20 -0.38 12.93
N GLY A 235 -0.43 -1.34 13.84
CA GLY A 235 -1.58 -1.38 14.74
C GLY A 235 -2.71 -2.29 14.25
N ASP A 236 -3.78 -2.33 15.05
CA ASP A 236 -4.92 -3.24 14.90
C ASP A 236 -5.54 -3.21 13.48
N GLU A 237 -5.45 -2.10 12.75
CA GLU A 237 -6.01 -1.98 11.40
C GLU A 237 -5.33 -2.90 10.36
N ALA A 238 -4.00 -3.06 10.42
CA ALA A 238 -3.30 -3.94 9.49
C ALA A 238 -3.65 -5.41 9.76
N ASP A 239 -3.68 -5.78 11.04
CA ASP A 239 -4.07 -7.12 11.51
C ASP A 239 -5.53 -7.43 11.11
N ILE A 240 -6.44 -6.45 11.23
CA ILE A 240 -7.83 -6.58 10.76
C ILE A 240 -7.89 -6.88 9.26
N LEU A 241 -7.09 -6.19 8.44
CA LEU A 241 -7.06 -6.46 7.00
C LEU A 241 -6.44 -7.83 6.70
N ALA A 242 -5.46 -8.29 7.46
CA ALA A 242 -4.93 -9.65 7.34
C ALA A 242 -5.99 -10.71 7.64
N VAL A 243 -6.79 -10.51 8.71
CA VAL A 243 -7.93 -11.38 9.03
C VAL A 243 -8.96 -11.36 7.90
N ARG A 244 -9.33 -10.17 7.40
CA ARG A 244 -10.28 -10.05 6.27
C ARG A 244 -9.78 -10.78 5.03
N PHE A 245 -8.48 -10.74 4.73
CA PHE A 245 -7.91 -11.51 3.63
C PHE A 245 -8.14 -13.01 3.82
N ASP A 246 -7.89 -13.50 5.04
CA ASP A 246 -8.06 -14.90 5.37
C ASP A 246 -9.54 -15.33 5.35
N GLU A 247 -10.47 -14.44 5.73
CA GLU A 247 -11.93 -14.64 5.60
C GLU A 247 -12.37 -14.78 4.13
N ILE A 248 -11.86 -13.92 3.22
CA ILE A 248 -12.09 -14.08 1.77
C ILE A 248 -11.49 -15.42 1.31
N GLY A 249 -10.31 -15.77 1.84
CA GLY A 249 -9.66 -17.04 1.60
C GLY A 249 -10.46 -18.25 2.09
N ALA A 250 -11.33 -18.11 3.08
CA ALA A 250 -12.16 -19.21 3.58
C ALA A 250 -13.29 -19.58 2.60
N VAL A 251 -13.78 -18.61 1.84
CA VAL A 251 -14.84 -18.80 0.84
C VAL A 251 -14.31 -19.02 -0.59
N ALA A 252 -13.01 -18.80 -0.82
CA ALA A 252 -12.37 -19.06 -2.11
C ALA A 252 -12.26 -20.57 -2.42
N LEU A 253 -12.21 -20.92 -3.70
CA LEU A 253 -11.94 -22.30 -4.14
C LEU A 253 -10.54 -22.77 -3.74
N ALA A 254 -10.35 -24.07 -3.55
CA ALA A 254 -9.02 -24.65 -3.39
C ALA A 254 -8.14 -24.40 -4.65
N LYS A 255 -6.81 -24.52 -4.53
CA LYS A 255 -5.86 -24.25 -5.63
C LYS A 255 -6.17 -25.04 -6.91
N ALA A 256 -6.47 -26.34 -6.78
CA ALA A 256 -6.79 -27.20 -7.93
C ALA A 256 -8.08 -26.73 -8.64
N ALA A 257 -9.17 -26.58 -7.90
CA ALA A 257 -10.45 -26.09 -8.43
C ALA A 257 -10.35 -24.67 -9.02
N SER A 258 -9.52 -23.80 -8.43
CA SER A 258 -9.23 -22.47 -8.98
C SER A 258 -8.57 -22.54 -10.35
N ARG A 259 -7.60 -23.45 -10.54
CA ARG A 259 -6.94 -23.66 -11.84
C ARG A 259 -7.90 -24.22 -12.89
N GLU A 260 -8.72 -25.19 -12.51
CA GLU A 260 -9.76 -25.75 -13.38
C GLU A 260 -10.76 -24.68 -13.82
N LEU A 261 -11.17 -23.79 -12.91
CA LEU A 261 -12.05 -22.68 -13.22
C LEU A 261 -11.39 -21.68 -14.18
N ILE A 262 -10.13 -21.30 -13.94
CA ILE A 262 -9.37 -20.42 -14.83
C ILE A 262 -9.26 -21.04 -16.23
N GLU A 263 -8.90 -22.33 -16.33
CA GLU A 263 -8.80 -23.03 -17.60
C GLU A 263 -10.14 -23.09 -18.34
N ARG A 264 -11.23 -23.36 -17.61
CA ARG A 264 -12.58 -23.35 -18.18
C ARG A 264 -12.96 -21.98 -18.74
N ILE A 265 -12.74 -20.91 -17.98
CA ILE A 265 -13.03 -19.53 -18.42
C ILE A 265 -12.16 -19.17 -19.63
N MET A 266 -10.85 -19.48 -19.60
CA MET A 266 -9.93 -19.23 -20.70
C MET A 266 -10.43 -19.82 -22.02
N ARG A 267 -10.99 -21.04 -22.02
CA ARG A 267 -11.54 -21.70 -23.21
C ARG A 267 -12.78 -21.00 -23.78
N THR A 268 -13.46 -20.15 -23.01
CA THR A 268 -14.61 -19.36 -23.51
C THR A 268 -14.19 -18.12 -24.30
N TYR A 269 -12.93 -17.72 -24.18
CA TYR A 269 -12.30 -16.69 -24.99
C TYR A 269 -11.68 -17.32 -26.24
N THR A 270 -12.54 -17.74 -27.16
CA THR A 270 -12.17 -18.16 -28.53
C THR A 270 -11.96 -16.97 -29.44
#